data_AF-A0A418FHE3-F1
#
_entry.id   AF-A0A418FHE3-F1
#
_cell.length_a   1.000
_cell.length_b   1.000
_cell.length_c   1.000
_cell.angle_alpha   90.00
_cell.angle_beta   90.00
_cell.angle_gamma   90.00
#
_symmetry.space_group_name_H-M   'P 1'
#
loop_
_entity.id
_entity.type
_entity.pdbx_description
1 polymer ?
#
loop_
_entity_poly.entity_id
_entity_poly.type
_entity_poly.pdbx_seq_one_letter_code
_entity_poly.pdbx_strand_id
1 'polypeptide(L)'
;MESAPAEAGAIGEEPGRASDPLKGRLLTCRYDRLKELRRMVIVYGLPVEEPEEDVENALTLRGRVWKVLLGMDDDSAASVERKQEYKRTVAKGASSSDGEIRNDTFRTFRGDPSFARRVPEATLVRALNAFLHDHGMSCQDGRPDCDQPFRYFQGMNILCGIFLYVLPEDDAYLSLELFVTKHCPRYVAPQLAGVHVACGLVDRCLQT
;
A
#
# COMPACT_ATOMS: atom_id res chain seq x y z
N MET A 1 -4.43 15.33 83.48
CA MET A 1 -5.84 14.92 83.49
C MET A 1 -6.49 15.64 82.32
N GLU A 2 -6.84 15.04 81.19
CA GLU A 2 -7.10 13.63 80.84
C GLU A 2 -7.21 13.60 79.29
N SER A 3 -6.22 13.07 78.58
CA SER A 3 -6.28 11.86 77.72
C SER A 3 -7.60 11.58 76.95
N ALA A 4 -7.58 11.82 75.62
CA ALA A 4 -8.00 11.00 74.44
C ALA A 4 -9.24 10.05 74.49
N PRO A 5 -9.87 9.68 73.34
CA PRO A 5 -9.24 9.53 72.01
C PRO A 5 -10.03 10.03 70.77
N ALA A 6 -9.32 9.98 69.65
CA ALA A 6 -9.76 10.30 68.30
C ALA A 6 -10.58 9.16 67.66
N GLU A 7 -11.67 9.50 66.98
CA GLU A 7 -12.39 8.59 66.08
C GLU A 7 -11.76 8.62 64.68
N ALA A 8 -11.28 7.45 64.26
CA ALA A 8 -10.84 7.18 62.91
C ALA A 8 -12.06 6.98 62.00
N GLY A 9 -12.29 7.92 61.08
CA GLY A 9 -13.26 7.76 60.00
C GLY A 9 -12.76 6.75 58.98
N ALA A 10 -13.50 5.65 58.84
CA ALA A 10 -13.20 4.55 57.93
C ALA A 10 -13.15 5.01 56.46
N ILE A 11 -12.08 4.58 55.80
CA ILE A 11 -11.84 4.70 54.37
C ILE A 11 -12.85 3.79 53.68
N GLY A 12 -13.83 4.39 52.98
CA GLY A 12 -14.65 3.65 52.04
C GLY A 12 -13.81 3.24 50.84
N GLU A 13 -13.44 1.96 50.75
CA GLU A 13 -12.90 1.38 49.53
C GLU A 13 -13.95 1.49 48.41
N GLU A 14 -13.66 2.28 47.39
CA GLU A 14 -14.41 2.18 46.13
C GLU A 14 -14.21 0.77 45.54
N PRO A 15 -15.29 0.09 45.13
CA PRO A 15 -15.18 -1.22 44.51
C PRO A 15 -14.37 -1.09 43.22
N GLY A 16 -13.28 -1.86 43.16
CA GLY A 16 -12.31 -1.86 42.09
C GLY A 16 -12.94 -1.72 40.72
N ARG A 17 -12.65 -0.58 40.07
CA ARG A 17 -12.88 -0.37 38.64
C ARG A 17 -12.20 -1.51 37.91
N ALA A 18 -12.99 -2.49 37.46
CA ALA A 18 -12.51 -3.59 36.63
C ALA A 18 -11.67 -2.98 35.51
N SER A 19 -10.36 -3.28 35.55
CA SER A 19 -9.47 -2.91 34.47
C SER A 19 -10.01 -3.54 33.20
N ASP A 20 -10.30 -2.69 32.22
CA ASP A 20 -10.72 -3.12 30.89
C ASP A 20 -9.72 -4.19 30.40
N PRO A 21 -10.17 -5.44 30.15
CA PRO A 21 -9.28 -6.55 29.79
C PRO A 21 -8.63 -6.35 28.41
N LEU A 22 -8.97 -5.28 27.69
CA LEU A 22 -8.33 -4.84 26.45
C LEU A 22 -7.17 -3.86 26.66
N LYS A 23 -6.96 -3.34 27.88
CA LYS A 23 -5.90 -2.38 28.17
C LYS A 23 -4.53 -3.09 28.27
N GLY A 24 -3.92 -3.29 27.11
CA GLY A 24 -2.49 -3.59 27.00
C GLY A 24 -2.11 -5.06 26.86
N ARG A 25 -2.81 -5.85 26.03
CA ARG A 25 -2.18 -7.08 25.52
C ARG A 25 -1.00 -6.67 24.64
N LEU A 26 0.22 -6.85 25.13
CA LEU A 26 1.41 -6.81 24.29
C LEU A 26 1.24 -7.85 23.18
N LEU A 27 1.13 -7.39 21.94
CA LEU A 27 1.07 -8.25 20.76
C LEU A 27 2.50 -8.75 20.48
N THR A 28 2.81 -9.92 21.02
CA THR A 28 4.18 -10.44 21.13
C THR A 28 4.75 -10.85 19.78
N CYS A 29 3.94 -11.40 18.87
CA CYS A 29 4.42 -11.86 17.56
C CYS A 29 3.89 -11.03 16.37
N ARG A 30 4.59 -11.09 15.23
CA ARG A 30 4.24 -10.37 13.98
C ARG A 30 2.82 -10.71 13.50
N TYR A 31 2.40 -11.96 13.68
CA TYR A 31 1.06 -12.42 13.30
C TYR A 31 -0.04 -11.71 14.11
N ASP A 32 0.10 -11.65 15.43
CA ASP A 32 -0.91 -11.01 16.30
C ASP A 32 -1.00 -9.50 16.03
N ARG A 33 0.15 -8.85 15.80
CA ARG A 33 0.20 -7.43 15.38
C ARG A 33 -0.54 -7.19 14.06
N LEU A 34 -0.30 -8.04 13.07
CA LEU A 34 -0.97 -7.93 11.77
C LEU A 34 -2.47 -8.24 11.86
N LYS A 35 -2.86 -9.21 12.68
CA LYS A 35 -4.26 -9.57 12.94
C LYS A 35 -5.00 -8.40 13.59
N GLU A 36 -4.41 -7.77 14.60
CA GLU A 36 -5.01 -6.61 15.26
C GLU A 36 -5.10 -5.40 14.33
N LEU A 37 -4.04 -5.12 13.55
CA LEU A 37 -4.08 -4.05 12.55
C LEU A 37 -5.23 -4.24 11.55
N ARG A 38 -5.38 -5.46 11.01
CA ARG A 38 -6.51 -5.79 10.11
C ARG A 38 -7.86 -5.57 10.79
N ARG A 39 -8.00 -5.99 12.05
CA ARG A 39 -9.22 -5.76 12.83
C ARG A 39 -9.50 -4.26 12.97
N MET A 40 -8.49 -3.46 13.31
CA MET A 40 -8.65 -2.01 13.45
C MET A 40 -9.09 -1.35 12.14
N VAL A 41 -8.47 -1.72 11.01
CA VAL A 41 -8.85 -1.18 9.68
C VAL A 41 -10.28 -1.55 9.32
N ILE A 42 -10.72 -2.79 9.59
CA ILE A 42 -12.08 -3.24 9.29
C ILE A 42 -13.12 -2.52 10.17
N VAL A 43 -12.83 -2.33 11.46
CA VAL A 43 -13.80 -1.78 12.42
C VAL A 43 -13.86 -0.26 12.35
N TYR A 44 -12.72 0.42 12.20
CA TYR A 44 -12.61 1.87 12.32
C TYR A 44 -12.25 2.59 11.00
N GLY A 45 -11.82 1.85 9.97
CA GLY A 45 -11.28 2.44 8.76
C GLY A 45 -9.87 3.01 8.95
N LEU A 46 -9.41 3.76 7.96
CA LEU A 46 -8.19 4.55 8.03
C LEU A 46 -8.55 6.03 8.21
N PRO A 47 -7.82 6.78 9.07
CA PRO A 47 -7.99 8.22 9.19
C PRO A 47 -7.83 8.94 7.85
N VAL A 48 -8.40 10.15 7.77
CA VAL A 48 -8.14 11.09 6.68
C VAL A 48 -6.70 11.59 6.81
N GLU A 49 -6.04 11.86 5.69
CA GLU A 49 -4.70 12.46 5.68
C GLU A 49 -4.72 13.85 6.36
N GLU A 50 -3.75 14.08 7.23
CA GLU A 50 -3.54 15.38 7.85
C GLU A 50 -2.93 16.37 6.84
N PRO A 51 -3.15 17.69 6.99
CA PRO A 51 -2.61 18.69 6.08
C PRO A 51 -1.09 18.66 5.91
N GLU A 52 -0.35 18.25 6.95
CA GLU A 52 1.11 18.10 6.90
C GLU A 52 1.57 16.93 6.01
N GLU A 53 0.67 15.98 5.74
CA GLU A 53 0.92 14.86 4.83
C GLU A 53 0.64 15.22 3.36
N ASP A 54 0.11 16.41 3.09
CA ASP A 54 -0.21 16.92 1.74
C ASP A 54 0.99 17.60 1.07
N VAL A 55 2.11 16.88 1.05
CA VAL A 55 3.35 17.27 0.37
C VAL A 55 3.83 16.16 -0.55
N GLU A 56 4.63 16.55 -1.55
CA GLU A 56 5.27 15.60 -2.47
C GLU A 56 6.15 14.62 -1.69
N ASN A 57 6.14 13.34 -2.08
CA ASN A 57 6.94 12.27 -1.47
C ASN A 57 6.67 12.04 0.03
N ALA A 58 5.50 12.46 0.56
CA ALA A 58 5.12 12.18 1.94
C ALA A 58 4.83 10.70 2.19
N LEU A 59 5.31 10.17 3.32
CA LEU A 59 4.90 8.88 3.86
C LEU A 59 3.72 9.05 4.81
N THR A 60 2.50 8.87 4.29
CA THR A 60 1.28 8.98 5.09
C THR A 60 1.07 7.82 6.06
N LEU A 61 0.22 7.99 7.07
CA LEU A 61 -0.29 6.89 7.88
C LEU A 61 -0.95 5.81 7.00
N ARG A 62 -1.78 6.20 6.02
CA ARG A 62 -2.39 5.28 5.05
C ARG A 62 -1.34 4.47 4.31
N GLY A 63 -0.31 5.15 3.80
CA GLY A 63 0.85 4.54 3.14
C GLY A 63 1.55 3.53 4.05
N ARG A 64 1.89 3.90 5.30
CA ARG A 64 2.52 2.99 6.27
C ARG A 64 1.70 1.73 6.50
N VAL A 65 0.38 1.88 6.70
CA VAL A 65 -0.51 0.73 6.89
C VAL A 65 -0.53 -0.15 5.64
N TRP A 66 -0.57 0.43 4.44
CA TRP A 66 -0.57 -0.32 3.19
C TRP A 66 0.72 -1.12 3.00
N LYS A 67 1.90 -0.55 3.29
CA LYS A 67 3.17 -1.29 3.26
C LYS A 67 3.14 -2.52 4.16
N VAL A 68 2.64 -2.37 5.39
CA VAL A 68 2.49 -3.48 6.34
C VAL A 68 1.52 -4.54 5.81
N LEU A 69 0.38 -4.14 5.25
CA LEU A 69 -0.62 -5.06 4.70
C LEU A 69 -0.12 -5.78 3.43
N LEU A 70 0.69 -5.13 2.62
CA LEU A 70 1.39 -5.72 1.48
C LEU A 70 2.51 -6.68 1.90
N GLY A 71 2.93 -6.63 3.17
CA GLY A 71 3.97 -7.48 3.74
C GLY A 71 5.38 -6.96 3.47
N MET A 72 5.55 -5.66 3.27
CA MET A 72 6.86 -5.03 3.11
C MET A 72 7.65 -5.08 4.41
N ASP A 73 8.98 -5.16 4.28
CA ASP A 73 9.93 -5.19 5.38
C ASP A 73 11.00 -4.13 5.13
N ASP A 74 10.65 -2.90 5.51
CA ASP A 74 11.35 -1.68 5.08
C ASP A 74 12.81 -1.63 5.52
N ASP A 75 13.11 -2.21 6.69
CA ASP A 75 14.43 -2.16 7.32
C ASP A 75 15.33 -3.34 6.90
N SER A 76 14.83 -4.23 6.04
CA SER A 76 15.63 -5.37 5.56
C SER A 76 16.68 -4.92 4.54
N ALA A 77 17.86 -5.56 4.57
CA ALA A 77 18.91 -5.33 3.58
C ALA A 77 18.40 -5.52 2.12
N ALA A 78 17.48 -6.48 1.93
CA ALA A 78 16.83 -6.73 0.65
C ALA A 78 15.96 -5.54 0.18
N SER A 79 15.23 -4.87 1.08
CA SER A 79 14.46 -3.67 0.74
C SER A 79 15.37 -2.53 0.30
N VAL A 80 16.48 -2.30 1.02
CA VAL A 80 17.46 -1.29 0.67
C VAL A 80 18.08 -1.56 -0.71
N GLU A 81 18.45 -2.80 -1.00
CA GLU A 81 19.00 -3.21 -2.29
C GLU A 81 18.01 -2.97 -3.43
N ARG A 82 16.74 -3.36 -3.27
CA ARG A 82 15.69 -3.12 -4.27
C ARG A 82 15.43 -1.65 -4.54
N LYS A 83 15.48 -0.79 -3.51
CA LYS A 83 15.41 0.68 -3.69
C LYS A 83 16.59 1.22 -4.51
N GLN A 84 17.78 0.65 -4.36
CA GLN A 84 18.93 1.01 -5.18
C GLN A 84 18.81 0.49 -6.61
N GLU A 85 18.29 -0.71 -6.79
CA GLU A 85 17.99 -1.28 -8.12
C GLU A 85 16.99 -0.41 -8.87
N TYR A 86 15.90 0.00 -8.23
CA TYR A 86 14.95 0.95 -8.79
C TYR A 86 15.63 2.21 -9.33
N LYS A 87 16.56 2.81 -8.57
CA LYS A 87 17.31 4.00 -9.04
C LYS A 87 18.14 3.72 -10.30
N ARG A 88 18.73 2.53 -10.42
CA ARG A 88 19.47 2.12 -11.63
C ARG A 88 18.52 1.90 -12.80
N THR A 89 17.36 1.33 -12.55
CA THR A 89 16.33 1.13 -13.58
C THR A 89 15.75 2.46 -14.07
N VAL A 90 15.47 3.42 -13.17
CA VAL A 90 15.07 4.78 -13.55
C VAL A 90 16.09 5.45 -14.47
N ALA A 91 17.39 5.23 -14.24
CA ALA A 91 18.45 5.76 -15.08
C ALA A 91 18.44 5.22 -16.53
N LYS A 92 17.74 4.10 -16.81
CA LYS A 92 17.54 3.59 -18.17
C LYS A 92 16.59 4.47 -18.99
N GLY A 93 15.77 5.31 -18.35
CA GLY A 93 14.86 6.25 -19.02
C GLY A 93 13.66 5.57 -19.69
N ALA A 94 13.24 6.09 -20.83
CA ALA A 94 12.04 5.65 -21.55
C ALA A 94 12.11 4.16 -21.94
N SER A 95 11.02 3.44 -21.72
CA SER A 95 10.79 2.08 -22.19
C SER A 95 10.17 2.07 -23.59
N SER A 96 9.97 0.89 -24.18
CA SER A 96 9.26 0.73 -25.44
C SER A 96 7.80 1.21 -25.41
N SER A 97 7.19 1.32 -24.22
CA SER A 97 5.81 1.79 -24.04
C SER A 97 5.72 3.24 -23.52
N ASP A 98 6.81 4.02 -23.51
CA ASP A 98 6.80 5.40 -22.99
C ASP A 98 5.73 6.29 -23.64
N GLY A 99 5.49 6.12 -24.95
CA GLY A 99 4.42 6.84 -25.66
C GLY A 99 3.03 6.52 -25.12
N GLU A 100 2.73 5.24 -24.87
CA GLU A 100 1.47 4.79 -24.28
C GLU A 100 1.32 5.27 -22.83
N ILE A 101 2.40 5.17 -22.05
CA ILE A 101 2.47 5.69 -20.69
C ILE A 101 2.11 7.18 -20.66
N ARG A 102 2.77 7.99 -21.49
CA ARG A 102 2.54 9.44 -21.52
C ARG A 102 1.12 9.79 -21.90
N ASN A 103 0.53 9.07 -22.86
CA ASN A 103 -0.88 9.25 -23.26
C ASN A 103 -1.88 9.03 -22.10
N ASP A 104 -1.46 8.31 -21.06
CA ASP A 104 -2.29 8.00 -19.90
C ASP A 104 -1.93 8.87 -18.69
N THR A 105 -0.65 9.18 -18.46
CA THR A 105 -0.21 9.95 -17.30
C THR A 105 -0.75 11.38 -17.30
N PHE A 106 -0.77 12.08 -18.44
CA PHE A 106 -1.22 13.49 -18.49
C PHE A 106 -2.71 13.65 -18.13
N ARG A 107 -3.50 12.57 -18.26
CA ARG A 107 -4.94 12.53 -17.96
C ARG A 107 -5.26 11.83 -16.63
N THR A 108 -4.24 11.35 -15.92
CA THR A 108 -4.39 10.63 -14.64
C THR A 108 -4.81 11.60 -13.54
N PHE A 109 -6.00 11.39 -12.94
CA PHE A 109 -6.60 12.26 -11.93
C PHE A 109 -6.57 13.76 -12.30
N ARG A 110 -6.77 14.05 -13.59
CA ARG A 110 -6.73 15.41 -14.11
C ARG A 110 -7.81 16.27 -13.43
N GLY A 111 -7.39 17.39 -12.88
CA GLY A 111 -8.28 18.33 -12.18
C GLY A 111 -8.31 18.18 -10.66
N ASP A 112 -7.54 17.23 -10.10
CA ASP A 112 -7.32 17.12 -8.66
C ASP A 112 -6.01 17.82 -8.25
N PRO A 113 -6.07 18.99 -7.58
CA PRO A 113 -4.88 19.72 -7.18
C PRO A 113 -4.06 19.01 -6.10
N SER A 114 -4.72 18.28 -5.20
CA SER A 114 -4.04 17.51 -4.15
C SER A 114 -3.27 16.35 -4.76
N PHE A 115 -3.86 15.66 -5.74
CA PHE A 115 -3.14 14.64 -6.49
C PHE A 115 -1.93 15.22 -7.23
N ALA A 116 -2.10 16.32 -7.96
CA ALA A 116 -1.02 16.94 -8.74
C ALA A 116 0.16 17.41 -7.86
N ARG A 117 -0.13 17.89 -6.63
CA ARG A 117 0.90 18.27 -5.65
C ARG A 117 1.68 17.06 -5.12
N ARG A 118 1.00 15.93 -4.91
CA ARG A 118 1.63 14.74 -4.32
C ARG A 118 2.28 13.82 -5.35
N VAL A 119 1.74 13.81 -6.57
CA VAL A 119 2.13 12.91 -7.66
C VAL A 119 2.44 13.72 -8.91
N PRO A 120 3.67 14.26 -9.03
CA PRO A 120 4.11 14.88 -10.28
C PRO A 120 4.05 13.87 -11.42
N GLU A 121 3.58 14.31 -12.59
CA GLU A 121 3.48 13.44 -13.78
C GLU A 121 4.82 12.78 -14.12
N ALA A 122 5.93 13.52 -14.00
CA ALA A 122 7.26 12.99 -14.25
C ALA A 122 7.62 11.80 -13.35
N THR A 123 7.14 11.80 -12.10
CA THR A 123 7.32 10.69 -11.15
C THR A 123 6.50 9.47 -11.57
N LEU A 124 5.25 9.68 -12.00
CA LEU A 124 4.39 8.63 -12.52
C LEU A 124 4.99 7.97 -13.78
N VAL A 125 5.46 8.78 -14.73
CA VAL A 125 6.07 8.32 -15.98
C VAL A 125 7.32 7.48 -15.71
N ARG A 126 8.25 7.94 -14.85
CA ARG A 126 9.49 7.19 -14.60
C ARG A 126 9.26 5.90 -13.82
N ALA A 127 8.33 5.87 -12.86
CA ALA A 127 8.00 4.66 -12.13
C ALA A 127 7.40 3.58 -13.05
N LEU A 128 6.49 3.97 -13.97
CA LEU A 128 5.90 3.05 -14.94
C LEU A 128 6.90 2.53 -15.98
N ASN A 129 7.78 3.41 -16.49
CA ASN A 129 8.85 2.99 -17.40
C ASN A 129 9.83 2.04 -16.70
N ALA A 130 10.19 2.33 -15.44
CA ALA A 130 11.05 1.45 -14.66
C ALA A 130 10.42 0.06 -14.49
N PHE A 131 9.11 0.00 -14.18
CA PHE A 131 8.39 -1.25 -14.07
C PHE A 131 8.51 -2.09 -15.35
N LEU A 132 8.37 -1.49 -16.53
CA LEU A 132 8.48 -2.22 -17.80
C LEU A 132 9.91 -2.61 -18.16
N HIS A 133 10.93 -1.88 -17.69
CA HIS A 133 12.31 -2.34 -17.82
C HIS A 133 12.59 -3.59 -16.98
N ASP A 134 12.01 -3.67 -15.79
CA ASP A 134 12.22 -4.80 -14.87
C ASP A 134 11.34 -6.01 -15.22
N HIS A 135 10.11 -5.77 -15.70
CA HIS A 135 9.07 -6.79 -15.82
C HIS A 135 8.47 -6.94 -17.23
N GLY A 136 8.81 -6.05 -18.16
CA GLY A 136 8.19 -5.97 -19.49
C GLY A 136 8.95 -6.63 -20.64
N MET A 137 10.17 -7.10 -20.42
CA MET A 137 10.96 -7.73 -21.48
C MET A 137 10.51 -9.17 -21.74
N SER A 138 10.13 -9.46 -22.98
CA SER A 138 9.70 -10.79 -23.41
C SER A 138 10.83 -11.81 -23.33
N CYS A 139 10.58 -12.90 -22.61
CA CYS A 139 11.28 -14.14 -22.87
C CYS A 139 10.73 -14.69 -24.19
N GLN A 140 11.49 -14.58 -25.29
CA GLN A 140 11.15 -15.22 -26.58
C GLN A 140 11.50 -16.72 -26.55
N ASP A 141 11.14 -17.43 -25.48
CA ASP A 141 11.56 -18.82 -25.24
C ASP A 141 10.41 -19.84 -25.27
N GLY A 142 9.24 -19.44 -25.80
CA GLY A 142 8.13 -20.36 -26.02
C GLY A 142 7.44 -20.84 -24.74
N ARG A 143 7.65 -20.14 -23.61
CA ARG A 143 6.96 -20.40 -22.35
C ARG A 143 5.44 -20.16 -22.46
N PRO A 144 4.62 -20.89 -21.69
CA PRO A 144 3.16 -20.73 -21.68
C PRO A 144 2.74 -19.29 -21.33
N ASP A 145 1.54 -18.87 -21.78
CA ASP A 145 0.98 -17.51 -21.64
C ASP A 145 1.04 -16.94 -20.20
N CYS A 146 1.10 -17.80 -19.18
CA CYS A 146 1.23 -17.42 -17.77
C CYS A 146 2.61 -16.87 -17.37
N ASP A 147 3.64 -17.09 -18.20
CA ASP A 147 5.01 -16.62 -18.00
C ASP A 147 5.39 -15.50 -18.99
N GLN A 148 4.41 -14.96 -19.72
CA GLN A 148 4.65 -13.83 -20.60
C GLN A 148 4.98 -12.56 -19.80
N PRO A 149 5.85 -11.69 -20.36
CA PRO A 149 6.19 -10.43 -19.72
C PRO A 149 4.96 -9.55 -19.52
N PHE A 150 5.04 -8.68 -18.52
CA PHE A 150 4.01 -7.67 -18.33
C PHE A 150 4.01 -6.69 -19.51
N ARG A 151 2.83 -6.31 -19.96
CA ARG A 151 2.68 -5.24 -20.96
C ARG A 151 2.01 -4.06 -20.30
N TYR A 152 2.33 -2.86 -20.78
CA TYR A 152 1.57 -1.70 -20.40
C TYR A 152 0.11 -1.88 -20.80
N PHE A 153 -0.81 -1.50 -19.91
CA PHE A 153 -2.22 -1.40 -20.24
C PHE A 153 -2.81 -0.16 -19.58
N GLN A 154 -3.83 0.40 -20.24
CA GLN A 154 -4.56 1.56 -19.73
C GLN A 154 -5.20 1.23 -18.39
N GLY A 155 -4.74 1.92 -17.33
CA GLY A 155 -5.12 1.64 -15.94
C GLY A 155 -3.92 1.39 -15.02
N MET A 156 -2.76 1.00 -15.55
CA MET A 156 -1.54 0.88 -14.75
C MET A 156 -1.11 2.22 -14.14
N ASN A 157 -1.33 3.32 -14.87
CA ASN A 157 -1.16 4.68 -14.39
C ASN A 157 -1.99 4.97 -13.12
N ILE A 158 -3.21 4.44 -13.04
CA ILE A 158 -4.07 4.62 -11.86
C ILE A 158 -3.51 3.83 -10.67
N LEU A 159 -3.11 2.57 -10.89
CA LEU A 159 -2.52 1.74 -9.82
C LEU A 159 -1.24 2.38 -9.26
N CYS A 160 -0.35 2.84 -10.14
CA CYS A 160 0.88 3.51 -9.74
C CYS A 160 0.59 4.85 -9.04
N GLY A 161 -0.33 5.65 -9.58
CA GLY A 161 -0.74 6.93 -9.01
C GLY A 161 -1.29 6.80 -7.60
N ILE A 162 -2.08 5.76 -7.31
CA ILE A 162 -2.61 5.51 -5.96
C ILE A 162 -1.50 5.25 -4.95
N PHE A 163 -0.46 4.50 -5.30
CA PHE A 163 0.69 4.30 -4.40
C PHE A 163 1.52 5.57 -4.23
N LEU A 164 1.84 6.26 -5.33
CA LEU A 164 2.57 7.53 -5.29
C LEU A 164 1.82 8.60 -4.49
N TYR A 165 0.49 8.54 -4.48
CA TYR A 165 -0.31 9.48 -3.71
C TYR A 165 -0.10 9.32 -2.22
N VAL A 166 0.29 8.15 -1.69
CA VAL A 166 0.36 7.91 -0.23
C VAL A 166 1.75 7.59 0.28
N LEU A 167 2.71 7.35 -0.62
CA LEU A 167 4.05 6.85 -0.35
C LEU A 167 5.13 7.70 -1.03
N PRO A 168 6.34 7.76 -0.46
CA PRO A 168 7.53 8.18 -1.19
C PRO A 168 7.73 7.32 -2.44
N GLU A 169 8.32 7.89 -3.48
CA GLU A 169 8.44 7.25 -4.79
C GLU A 169 9.04 5.84 -4.76
N ASP A 170 10.15 5.64 -4.06
CA ASP A 170 10.84 4.36 -3.99
C ASP A 170 9.98 3.28 -3.32
N ASP A 171 9.31 3.66 -2.22
CA ASP A 171 8.33 2.81 -1.55
C ASP A 171 7.09 2.55 -2.41
N ALA A 172 6.63 3.54 -3.17
CA ALA A 172 5.50 3.42 -4.09
C ALA A 172 5.82 2.44 -5.23
N TYR A 173 7.04 2.51 -5.79
CA TYR A 173 7.49 1.58 -6.82
C TYR A 173 7.51 0.14 -6.30
N LEU A 174 8.15 -0.10 -5.16
CA LEU A 174 8.21 -1.45 -4.59
C LEU A 174 6.83 -1.97 -4.18
N SER A 175 5.94 -1.08 -3.72
CA SER A 175 4.53 -1.42 -3.41
C SER A 175 3.76 -1.82 -4.67
N LEU A 176 3.89 -1.03 -5.75
CA LEU A 176 3.30 -1.33 -7.05
C LEU A 176 3.81 -2.67 -7.57
N GLU A 177 5.12 -2.84 -7.59
CA GLU A 177 5.77 -4.06 -8.07
C GLU A 177 5.26 -5.28 -7.29
N LEU A 178 5.25 -5.22 -5.96
CA LEU A 178 4.78 -6.32 -5.13
C LEU A 178 3.28 -6.60 -5.33
N PHE A 179 2.47 -5.54 -5.45
CA PHE A 179 1.05 -5.66 -5.71
C PHE A 179 0.80 -6.38 -7.04
N VAL A 180 1.47 -5.93 -8.10
CA VAL A 180 1.29 -6.40 -9.47
C VAL A 180 1.85 -7.82 -9.64
N THR A 181 3.05 -8.10 -9.15
CA THR A 181 3.75 -9.38 -9.40
C THR A 181 3.34 -10.49 -8.44
N LYS A 182 2.97 -10.17 -7.19
CA LYS A 182 2.69 -11.17 -6.15
C LYS A 182 1.23 -11.27 -5.76
N HIS A 183 0.55 -10.15 -5.57
CA HIS A 183 -0.81 -10.14 -5.02
C HIS A 183 -1.89 -10.21 -6.10
N CYS A 184 -1.68 -9.55 -7.24
CA CYS A 184 -2.66 -9.46 -8.32
C CYS A 184 -2.08 -9.76 -9.72
N PRO A 185 -1.25 -10.81 -9.92
CA PRO A 185 -0.59 -11.07 -11.20
C PRO A 185 -1.57 -11.33 -12.34
N ARG A 186 -2.73 -11.94 -12.06
CA ARG A 186 -3.74 -12.25 -13.09
C ARG A 186 -4.59 -11.04 -13.50
N TYR A 187 -4.59 -9.97 -12.70
CA TYR A 187 -5.31 -8.74 -13.03
C TYR A 187 -4.60 -7.98 -14.14
N VAL A 188 -3.27 -8.05 -14.15
CA VAL A 188 -2.38 -7.34 -15.09
C VAL A 188 -1.77 -8.26 -16.16
N ALA A 189 -2.13 -9.55 -16.14
CA ALA A 189 -1.63 -10.53 -17.09
C ALA A 189 -2.09 -10.19 -18.52
N PRO A 190 -1.32 -10.62 -19.54
CA PRO A 190 -1.81 -10.58 -20.92
C PRO A 190 -3.21 -11.19 -21.02
N GLN A 191 -4.10 -10.52 -21.77
CA GLN A 191 -5.52 -10.88 -21.93
C GLN A 191 -6.41 -10.74 -20.68
N LEU A 192 -5.91 -10.17 -19.57
CA LEU A 192 -6.72 -9.84 -18.38
C LEU A 192 -7.53 -11.04 -17.84
N ALA A 193 -6.97 -12.25 -17.90
CA ALA A 193 -7.70 -13.47 -17.52
C ALA A 193 -8.31 -13.43 -16.11
N GLY A 194 -7.67 -12.72 -15.17
CA GLY A 194 -8.22 -12.50 -13.82
C GLY A 194 -9.50 -11.65 -13.82
N VAL A 195 -9.60 -10.67 -14.73
CA VAL A 195 -10.79 -9.82 -14.88
C VAL A 195 -11.98 -10.64 -15.36
N HIS A 196 -11.80 -11.50 -16.36
CA HIS A 196 -12.87 -12.39 -16.83
C HIS A 196 -13.40 -13.31 -15.73
N VAL A 197 -12.52 -13.90 -14.92
CA VAL A 197 -12.92 -14.72 -13.77
C VAL A 197 -13.67 -13.89 -12.72
N ALA A 198 -13.21 -12.66 -12.46
CA ALA A 198 -13.85 -11.75 -11.52
C ALA A 198 -15.26 -11.34 -11.98
N CYS A 199 -15.44 -11.01 -13.26
CA CYS A 199 -16.76 -10.72 -13.84
C CYS A 199 -17.71 -11.91 -13.66
N GLY A 200 -17.28 -13.13 -13.99
CA GLY A 200 -18.11 -14.32 -13.80
C GLY A 200 -18.42 -14.63 -12.33
N LEU A 201 -17.55 -14.23 -11.39
CA LEU A 201 -17.84 -14.34 -9.96
C LEU A 201 -18.91 -13.32 -9.54
N VAL A 202 -18.80 -12.06 -10.00
CA VAL A 202 -19.81 -11.02 -9.76
C VAL A 202 -21.17 -11.47 -10.31
N ASP A 203 -21.20 -11.99 -11.54
CA ASP A 203 -22.45 -12.49 -12.14
C ASP A 203 -23.10 -13.57 -11.27
N ARG A 204 -22.33 -14.51 -10.72
CA ARG A 204 -22.85 -15.54 -9.80
C ARG A 204 -23.33 -14.96 -8.47
N CYS A 205 -22.67 -13.95 -7.93
CA CYS A 205 -23.10 -13.29 -6.69
C CYS A 205 -24.40 -12.49 -6.88
N LEU A 206 -24.67 -12.01 -8.10
CA LEU A 206 -25.87 -11.25 -8.45
C LEU A 206 -27.03 -12.11 -8.94
N GLN A 207 -26.79 -13.40 -9.22
CA GLN A 207 -27.86 -14.37 -9.47
C GLN A 207 -28.72 -14.48 -8.20
N THR A 208 -29.94 -13.94 -8.30
CA THR A 208 -30.98 -13.98 -7.28
C THR A 208 -32.06 -14.96 -7.66
#